data_AF-A0A382S6D6-F1
#
_entry.id   AF-A0A382S6D6-F1
#
_cell.length_a   1.000
_cell.length_b   1.000
_cell.length_c   1.000
_cell.angle_alpha   90.00
_cell.angle_beta   90.00
_cell.angle_gamma   90.00
#
_symmetry.space_group_name_H-M   'P 1'
#
loop_
_entity.id
_entity.type
_entity.pdbx_description
1 polymer ?
#
loop_
_entity_poly.entity_id
_entity_poly.type
_entity_poly.pdbx_seq_one_letter_code
_entity_poly.pdbx_strand_id
1 'polypeptide(L)'
;MTAKRKDNSPRQLVRPMVRKLHGYVPGEQPKVRGLIKLNTNENPAPPSSKVIRAIQLAADKRLRRYPDPSAQPLRNALARFHDCKPENIIVGNG
;
A
#
# COMPACT_ATOMS: atom_id res chain seq x y z
N MET A 1 -50.80 8.54 -16.17
CA MET A 1 -49.36 8.44 -16.50
C MET A 1 -48.57 8.54 -15.20
N THR A 2 -48.07 7.42 -14.67
CA THR A 2 -47.33 7.38 -13.41
C THR A 2 -45.87 7.72 -13.68
N ALA A 3 -45.39 8.84 -13.15
CA ALA A 3 -43.99 9.23 -13.24
C ALA A 3 -43.11 8.13 -12.61
N LYS A 4 -42.20 7.54 -13.40
CA LYS A 4 -41.19 6.60 -12.88
C LYS A 4 -40.36 7.35 -11.82
N ARG A 5 -40.48 6.95 -10.56
CA ARG A 5 -39.58 7.43 -9.50
C ARG A 5 -38.15 7.12 -9.94
N LYS A 6 -37.29 8.15 -9.98
CA LYS A 6 -35.84 7.94 -10.13
C LYS A 6 -35.41 7.05 -8.96
N ASP A 7 -34.89 5.87 -9.27
CA ASP A 7 -34.24 5.02 -8.29
C ASP A 7 -33.04 5.80 -7.74
N ASN A 8 -33.10 6.22 -6.48
CA ASN A 8 -32.05 7.00 -5.83
C ASN A 8 -31.00 6.08 -5.15
N SER A 9 -30.82 4.85 -5.62
CA SER A 9 -29.83 3.93 -5.07
C SER A 9 -28.41 4.52 -5.16
N PRO A 10 -27.60 4.43 -4.08
CA PRO A 10 -26.18 4.79 -4.11
C PRO A 10 -25.40 4.06 -5.22
N ARG A 11 -25.89 2.92 -5.71
CA ARG A 11 -25.32 2.19 -6.85
C ARG A 11 -25.33 3.00 -8.14
N GLN A 12 -26.22 3.99 -8.27
CA GLN A 12 -26.25 4.88 -9.42
C GLN A 12 -25.13 5.93 -9.41
N LEU A 13 -24.56 6.23 -8.24
CA LEU A 13 -23.41 7.13 -8.09
C LEU A 13 -22.09 6.49 -8.53
N VAL A 14 -22.06 5.15 -8.61
CA VAL A 14 -20.87 4.40 -9.02
C VAL A 14 -20.78 4.33 -10.55
N ARG A 15 -19.62 4.72 -11.09
CA ARG A 15 -19.34 4.67 -12.54
C ARG A 15 -19.67 3.29 -13.12
N PRO A 16 -20.37 3.21 -14.27
CA PRO A 16 -20.80 1.93 -14.84
C PRO A 16 -19.69 0.88 -15.00
N MET A 17 -18.47 1.30 -15.33
CA MET A 17 -17.32 0.41 -15.47
C MET A 17 -16.88 -0.23 -14.14
N VAL A 18 -16.91 0.53 -13.05
CA VAL A 18 -16.57 0.01 -11.71
C VAL A 18 -17.60 -1.01 -11.25
N ARG A 19 -18.89 -0.80 -11.58
CA ARG A 19 -19.97 -1.76 -11.27
C ARG A 19 -19.82 -3.11 -11.96
N LYS A 20 -19.10 -3.15 -13.09
CA LYS A 20 -18.84 -4.37 -13.87
C LYS A 20 -17.52 -5.05 -13.49
N LEU A 21 -16.69 -4.41 -12.66
CA LEU A 21 -15.42 -4.96 -12.23
C LEU A 21 -15.68 -6.15 -11.31
N HIS A 22 -14.96 -7.26 -11.54
CA HIS A 22 -14.82 -8.31 -10.54
C HIS A 22 -13.66 -7.93 -9.63
N GLY A 23 -13.92 -7.92 -8.31
CA GLY A 23 -12.87 -7.63 -7.33
C GLY A 23 -11.75 -8.66 -7.40
N TYR A 24 -10.53 -8.23 -7.06
CA TYR A 24 -9.42 -9.16 -6.88
C TYR A 24 -9.79 -10.23 -5.84
N VAL A 25 -9.60 -11.50 -6.21
CA VAL A 25 -9.80 -12.64 -5.32
C VAL A 25 -8.42 -13.09 -4.84
N PRO A 26 -8.06 -12.88 -3.57
CA PRO A 26 -6.77 -13.34 -3.06
C PRO A 26 -6.73 -14.87 -3.04
N GLY A 27 -5.51 -15.41 -3.14
CA GLY A 27 -5.27 -16.84 -2.91
C GLY A 27 -5.65 -17.26 -1.49
N GLU A 28 -5.86 -18.57 -1.30
CA GLU A 28 -6.20 -19.15 0.00
C GLU A 28 -5.15 -18.82 1.07
N GLN A 29 -5.60 -18.50 2.29
CA GLN A 29 -4.74 -18.30 3.46
C GLN A 29 -5.29 -19.06 4.69
N PRO A 30 -4.85 -20.30 4.92
CA PRO A 30 -5.28 -21.09 6.08
C PRO A 30 -4.87 -20.44 7.40
N LYS A 31 -5.76 -20.49 8.40
CA LYS A 31 -5.52 -19.93 9.75
C LYS A 31 -5.34 -21.04 10.79
N VAL A 32 -4.46 -21.98 10.51
CA VAL A 32 -4.17 -23.13 11.38
C VAL A 32 -2.88 -22.91 12.17
N ARG A 33 -2.82 -23.39 13.41
CA ARG A 33 -1.63 -23.28 14.25
C ARG A 33 -0.51 -24.16 13.67
N GLY A 34 0.72 -23.65 13.65
CA GLY A 34 1.88 -24.40 13.15
C GLY A 34 1.98 -24.49 11.63
N LEU A 35 1.22 -23.68 10.88
CA LEU A 35 1.32 -23.60 9.44
C LEU A 35 2.72 -23.13 8.99
N ILE A 36 3.36 -23.90 8.10
CA ILE A 36 4.50 -23.41 7.31
C ILE A 36 3.95 -22.63 6.12
N LYS A 37 4.07 -21.30 6.14
CA LYS A 37 3.46 -20.40 5.16
C LYS A 37 4.42 -20.11 4.00
N LEU A 38 4.05 -20.52 2.78
CA LEU A 38 4.89 -20.38 1.56
C LEU A 38 4.11 -19.82 0.35
N ASN A 39 2.92 -19.24 0.56
CA ASN A 39 1.95 -18.91 -0.50
C ASN A 39 1.91 -17.44 -0.93
N THR A 40 2.69 -16.54 -0.32
CA THR A 40 2.65 -15.09 -0.63
C THR A 40 4.03 -14.46 -0.89
N ASN A 41 5.06 -15.26 -1.12
CA ASN A 41 6.44 -14.81 -1.41
C ASN A 41 7.04 -13.87 -0.34
N GLU A 42 6.64 -14.04 0.92
CA GLU A 42 7.24 -13.30 2.04
C GLU A 42 8.69 -13.73 2.27
N ASN A 43 9.54 -12.80 2.69
CA ASN A 43 10.90 -13.12 3.11
C ASN A 43 10.85 -13.87 4.46
N PRO A 44 11.49 -15.05 4.60
CA PRO A 44 11.50 -15.79 5.87
C PRO A 44 12.33 -15.11 6.97
N ALA A 45 13.26 -14.23 6.60
CA ALA A 45 14.08 -13.51 7.55
C ALA A 45 13.33 -12.30 8.16
N PRO A 46 13.57 -11.98 9.45
CA PRO A 46 13.05 -10.75 10.02
C PRO A 46 13.66 -9.51 9.37
N PRO A 47 13.02 -8.33 9.48
CA PRO A 47 13.63 -7.09 9.02
C PRO A 47 14.92 -6.79 9.78
N SER A 48 15.83 -6.02 9.15
CA SER A 48 17.06 -5.58 9.80
C SER A 48 16.78 -4.85 11.12
N SER A 49 17.60 -5.08 12.15
CA SER A 49 17.52 -4.35 13.43
C SER A 49 17.64 -2.83 13.26
N LYS A 50 18.34 -2.37 12.21
CA LYS A 50 18.43 -0.96 11.83
C LYS A 50 17.06 -0.38 11.41
N VAL A 51 16.23 -1.17 10.74
CA VAL A 51 14.86 -0.78 10.35
C VAL A 51 13.98 -0.61 11.58
N ILE A 52 14.01 -1.60 12.50
CA ILE A 52 13.24 -1.52 13.75
C ILE A 52 13.60 -0.28 14.55
N ARG A 53 14.91 -0.01 14.71
CA ARG A 53 15.40 1.19 15.40
C ARG A 53 14.94 2.48 14.71
N ALA A 54 15.02 2.54 13.38
CA ALA A 54 14.59 3.73 12.62
C ALA A 54 13.09 4.01 12.80
N ILE A 55 12.25 2.97 12.78
CA ILE A 55 10.81 3.10 13.04
C ILE A 55 10.55 3.65 14.45
N GLN A 56 11.21 3.08 15.47
CA GLN A 56 11.06 3.53 16.85
C GLN A 56 11.46 5.01 17.02
N LEU A 57 12.54 5.44 16.38
CA LEU A 57 12.99 6.84 16.42
C LEU A 57 12.08 7.78 15.63
N ALA A 58 11.46 7.31 14.56
CA ALA A 58 10.53 8.12 13.76
C ALA A 58 9.15 8.28 14.43
N ALA A 59 8.76 7.32 15.28
CA ALA A 59 7.51 7.33 16.03
C ALA A 59 7.56 8.26 17.27
N ASP A 60 7.94 9.52 17.05
CA ASP A 60 8.01 10.53 18.11
C ASP A 60 6.99 11.67 17.88
N LYS A 61 7.15 12.77 18.64
CA LYS A 61 6.23 13.92 18.57
C LYS A 61 6.14 14.56 17.17
N ARG A 62 7.05 14.26 16.23
CA ARG A 62 7.02 14.74 14.84
C ARG A 62 5.88 14.13 14.02
N LEU A 63 5.24 13.04 14.47
CA LEU A 63 4.07 12.46 13.79
C LEU A 63 2.90 13.45 13.62
N ARG A 64 2.87 14.55 14.38
CA ARG A 64 1.92 15.67 14.19
C ARG A 64 2.16 16.51 12.93
N ARG A 65 3.25 16.25 12.20
CA ARG A 65 3.64 16.97 10.98
C ARG A 65 3.51 16.06 9.78
N TYR A 66 3.22 16.64 8.62
CA TYR A 66 3.33 15.94 7.37
C TYR A 66 4.79 15.49 7.11
N PRO A 67 5.00 14.33 6.47
CA PRO A 67 6.33 13.90 6.06
C PRO A 67 6.86 14.77 4.91
N ASP A 68 8.11 14.55 4.51
CA ASP A 68 8.64 15.11 3.26
C ASP A 68 7.79 14.62 2.08
N PRO A 69 7.09 15.51 1.34
CA PRO A 69 6.19 15.11 0.26
C PRO A 69 6.90 14.46 -0.93
N SER A 70 8.22 14.64 -1.04
CA SER A 70 9.02 14.10 -2.15
C SER A 70 9.77 12.81 -1.79
N ALA A 71 9.78 12.42 -0.52
CA ALA A 71 10.61 11.32 0.01
C ALA A 71 12.08 11.42 -0.42
N GLN A 72 12.65 12.64 -0.49
CA GLN A 72 13.97 12.89 -1.08
C GLN A 72 15.10 12.08 -0.43
N PRO A 73 15.17 11.90 0.91
CA PRO A 73 16.21 11.07 1.52
C PRO A 73 16.19 9.62 1.02
N LEU A 74 14.99 9.04 0.84
CA LEU A 74 14.82 7.68 0.33
C LEU A 74 15.20 7.60 -1.15
N ARG A 75 14.73 8.55 -1.97
CA ARG A 75 15.09 8.63 -3.40
C ARG A 75 16.61 8.72 -3.59
N ASN A 76 17.29 9.55 -2.80
CA ASN A 76 18.75 9.67 -2.84
C ASN A 76 19.47 8.37 -2.45
N ALA A 77 18.96 7.65 -1.43
CA ALA A 77 19.55 6.39 -1.00
C ALA A 77 19.36 5.29 -2.06
N LEU A 78 18.17 5.17 -2.64
CA LEU A 78 17.87 4.22 -3.70
C LEU A 78 18.64 4.53 -4.98
N ALA A 79 18.78 5.82 -5.35
CA ALA A 79 19.53 6.25 -6.53
C ALA A 79 21.00 5.81 -6.45
N ARG A 80 21.63 5.98 -5.28
CA ARG A 80 22.99 5.47 -5.04
C ARG A 80 23.06 3.94 -5.09
N PHE A 81 22.06 3.26 -4.54
CA PHE A 81 22.04 1.80 -4.51
C PHE A 81 21.86 1.18 -5.90
N HIS A 82 21.06 1.82 -6.76
CA HIS A 82 20.76 1.36 -8.12
C HIS A 82 21.60 2.02 -9.21
N ASP A 83 22.59 2.84 -8.86
CA ASP A 83 23.46 3.60 -9.79
C ASP A 83 22.68 4.42 -10.83
N CYS A 84 21.72 5.22 -10.36
CA CYS A 84 20.94 6.12 -11.20
C CYS A 84 20.75 7.48 -10.53
N LYS A 85 20.03 8.40 -11.18
CA LYS A 85 19.77 9.73 -10.61
C LYS A 85 18.47 9.71 -9.78
N PRO A 86 18.34 10.50 -8.70
CA PRO A 86 17.10 10.58 -7.93
C PRO A 86 15.86 10.91 -8.76
N GLU A 87 16.01 11.66 -9.86
CA GLU A 87 14.95 12.01 -10.81
C GLU A 87 14.39 10.79 -11.55
N ASN A 88 15.12 9.69 -11.58
CA ASN A 88 14.67 8.42 -12.15
C ASN A 88 13.80 7.59 -11.17
N ILE A 89 13.62 8.05 -9.92
CA ILE A 89 12.92 7.30 -8.87
C ILE A 89 11.68 8.06 -8.38
N ILE A 90 10.54 7.36 -8.38
CA ILE A 90 9.31 7.76 -7.70
C ILE A 90 9.00 6.76 -6.58
N VAL A 91 8.48 7.25 -5.45
CA VAL A 91 8.11 6.44 -4.29
C VAL A 91 6.58 6.42 -4.16
N GLY A 92 6.00 5.24 -4.00
CA GLY A 92 4.59 5.02 -3.72
C GLY A 92 4.39 4.07 -2.55
N ASN A 93 3.13 3.86 -2.16
CA ASN A 93 2.76 2.90 -1.11
C ASN A 93 2.51 1.54 -1.76
N GLY A 94 3.55 0.69 -1.74
CA GLY A 94 3.51 -0.67 -2.31
C GLY A 94 2.46 -1.57 -1.67
#